data_AF-A0A5C7S9L8-F1
#
_entry.id   AF-A0A5C7S9L8-F1
#
_cell.length_a   1.000
_cell.length_b   1.000
_cell.length_c   1.000
_cell.angle_alpha   90.00
_cell.angle_beta   90.00
_cell.angle_gamma   90.00
#
_symmetry.space_group_name_H-M   'P 1'
#
loop_
_entity.id
_entity.type
_entity.pdbx_description
1 polymer ?
#
loop_
_entity_poly.entity_id
_entity_poly.type
_entity_poly.pdbx_seq_one_letter_code
_entity_poly.pdbx_strand_id
1 'polypeptide(L)' 'MKLYYADHFVLPLPAGHRFPMEKYSRLRARLRDSGLFADDDLRVPAAASDAEILRA' A
#
# COMPACT_ATOMS: atom_id res chain seq x y z
N MET A 1 -1.36 -14.26 -8.90
CA MET A 1 -0.29 -13.78 -7.98
C MET A 1 -1.01 -13.09 -6.81
N LYS A 2 -0.38 -12.54 -5.77
CA LYS A 2 -1.06 -11.62 -4.86
C LYS A 2 -0.22 -10.37 -4.68
N LEU A 3 -0.78 -9.20 -4.98
CA LEU A 3 -0.12 -7.90 -4.89
C LEU A 3 -0.77 -7.11 -3.76
N TYR A 4 -0.02 -6.87 -2.69
CA TYR A 4 -0.53 -6.10 -1.55
C TYR A 4 -0.11 -4.64 -1.66
N TYR A 5 -1.06 -3.72 -1.41
CA TYR A 5 -0.81 -2.28 -1.43
C TYR A 5 -1.48 -1.56 -0.26
N ALA A 6 -0.90 -0.44 0.16
CA ALA A 6 -1.31 0.34 1.32
C ALA A 6 -1.20 1.86 1.06
N ASP A 7 -1.17 2.29 -0.20
CA ASP A 7 -0.87 3.67 -0.59
C ASP A 7 -1.99 4.69 -0.30
N HIS A 8 -3.15 4.22 0.15
CA HIS A 8 -4.33 5.03 0.50
C HIS A 8 -4.44 5.31 2.01
N PHE A 9 -3.60 4.69 2.84
CA PHE A 9 -3.49 5.03 4.26
C PHE A 9 -2.62 6.28 4.41
N VAL A 10 -3.27 7.43 4.35
CA VAL A 10 -2.61 8.73 4.50
C VAL A 10 -2.41 9.04 5.99
N LEU A 11 -1.17 9.38 6.35
CA LEU A 11 -0.83 9.87 7.67
C LEU A 11 -0.75 11.40 7.62
N PRO A 12 -1.33 12.13 8.58
CA PRO A 12 -1.10 13.56 8.68
C PRO A 12 0.40 13.79 8.93
N LEU A 13 1.01 14.58 8.05
CA LEU A 13 2.42 14.94 8.16
C LEU A 13 2.56 16.35 8.70
N PRO A 14 3.55 16.62 9.56
CA PRO A 14 3.90 17.98 9.94
C PRO A 14 4.24 18.84 8.72
N ALA A 15 4.09 20.15 8.85
CA ALA A 15 4.47 21.08 7.79
C ALA A 15 5.93 20.90 7.36
N GLY A 16 6.18 20.85 6.05
CA GLY A 16 7.52 20.64 5.47
C GLY A 16 8.00 19.18 5.48
N HIS A 17 7.30 18.25 6.14
CA HIS A 17 7.68 16.84 6.15
C HIS A 17 7.29 16.15 4.83
N ARG A 18 8.25 15.53 4.15
CA ARG A 18 7.99 14.74 2.95
C ARG A 18 7.91 13.26 3.27
N PHE A 19 6.80 12.63 2.91
CA PHE A 19 6.70 11.18 2.86
C PHE A 19 6.43 10.77 1.40
N PRO A 20 7.27 9.93 0.78
CA PRO A 20 7.19 9.68 -0.66
C PRO A 20 6.08 8.66 -1.00
N MET A 21 4.86 8.86 -0.49
CA MET A 21 3.73 7.93 -0.72
C MET A 21 3.32 7.84 -2.17
N GLU A 22 3.48 8.94 -2.91
CA GLU A 22 3.09 9.02 -4.30
C GLU A 22 3.78 7.95 -5.17
N LYS A 23 5.02 7.56 -4.84
CA LYS A 23 5.73 6.52 -5.60
C LYS A 23 5.02 5.16 -5.53
N TYR A 24 4.40 4.83 -4.40
CA TYR A 24 3.68 3.57 -4.22
C TYR A 24 2.36 3.56 -4.99
N SER A 25 1.62 4.68 -4.97
CA SER A 25 0.41 4.84 -5.79
C SER A 25 0.73 4.75 -7.30
N ARG A 26 1.81 5.42 -7.75
CA ARG A 26 2.28 5.34 -9.15
C ARG A 26 2.69 3.91 -9.55
N LEU A 27 3.33 3.16 -8.64
CA LEU A 27 3.67 1.75 -8.89
C LEU A 27 2.42 0.89 -9.06
N ARG A 28 1.44 1.04 -8.15
CA ARG A 28 0.17 0.30 -8.23
C ARG A 28 -0.56 0.58 -9.54
N ALA A 29 -0.65 1.85 -9.96
CA ALA A 29 -1.26 2.23 -11.23
C ALA A 29 -0.56 1.56 -12.42
N ARG A 30 0.78 1.64 -12.48
CA ARG A 30 1.56 0.96 -13.53
C ARG A 30 1.34 -0.55 -13.59
N LEU A 31 1.24 -1.20 -12.44
CA LEU A 31 1.01 -2.65 -12.39
C LEU A 31 -0.41 -3.00 -12.86
N ARG A 32 -1.41 -2.20 -12.49
CA ARG A 32 -2.78 -2.35 -12.99
C ARG A 32 -2.87 -2.16 -14.50
N ASP A 33 -2.23 -1.12 -15.02
CA ASP A 33 -2.25 -0.77 -16.44
C ASP A 33 -1.40 -1.71 -17.31
N SER A 34 -0.52 -2.52 -16.70
CA SER A 34 0.37 -3.44 -17.43
C SER A 34 -0.35 -4.60 -18.11
N GLY A 35 -1.59 -4.92 -17.69
CA GLY A 35 -2.32 -6.11 -18.15
C GLY A 35 -1.70 -7.46 -17.69
N LEU A 36 -0.64 -7.43 -16.87
CA LEU A 36 0.03 -8.63 -16.35
C LEU A 36 -0.70 -9.26 -15.15
N PHE A 37 -1.61 -8.52 -14.53
CA PHE A 37 -2.33 -8.92 -13.33
C PHE A 37 -3.81 -8.60 -13.48
N ALA A 38 -4.67 -9.46 -12.93
CA ALA A 38 -6.09 -9.17 -12.82
C ALA A 38 -6.33 -8.17 -11.70
N ASP A 39 -7.43 -7.40 -11.77
CA ASP A 39 -7.81 -6.48 -10.68
C ASP A 39 -7.91 -7.20 -9.32
N ASP A 40 -8.38 -8.46 -9.32
CA ASP A 40 -8.53 -9.31 -8.11
C ASP A 40 -7.20 -9.83 -7.53
N ASP A 41 -6.09 -9.67 -8.25
CA ASP A 41 -4.74 -9.92 -7.72
C ASP A 41 -4.29 -8.78 -6.77
N LEU A 42 -4.84 -7.56 -6.91
CA LEU A 42 -4.49 -6.40 -6.08
C LEU A 42 -5.36 -6.36 -4.81
N ARG A 43 -4.71 -6.38 -3.64
CA ARG A 43 -5.39 -6.52 -2.34
C ARG A 43 -4.87 -5.53 -1.31
N VAL A 44 -5.79 -4.99 -0.53
CA VAL A 44 -5.44 -4.29 0.71
C VAL A 44 -5.23 -5.36 1.79
N PRO A 45 -4.08 -5.37 2.49
CA PRO A 45 -3.87 -6.31 3.59
C PRO A 45 -4.77 -5.95 4.78
N ALA A 46 -5.07 -6.95 5.62
CA ALA A 46 -5.68 -6.68 6.92
C ALA A 46 -4.71 -5.87 7.79
N ALA A 47 -5.25 -5.00 8.64
CA ALA A 47 -4.46 -4.33 9.66
C ALA A 47 -3.92 -5.38 10.64
N ALA A 48 -2.66 -5.19 11.08
CA ALA A 48 -2.10 -6.01 12.14
C ALA A 48 -2.87 -5.76 13.44
N SER A 49 -3.22 -6.84 14.13
CA SER A 49 -3.77 -6.80 15.49
C SER A 49 -2.69 -6.44 16.52
N ASP A 50 -3.11 -5.96 17.69
CA ASP A 50 -2.18 -5.69 18.80
C ASP A 50 -1.36 -6.92 19.16
N ALA A 51 -1.98 -8.11 19.17
CA ALA A 51 -1.29 -9.37 19.42
C ALA A 51 -0.23 -9.70 18.36
N GLU A 52 -0.44 -9.30 17.09
CA GLU A 52 0.55 -9.43 16.01
C GLU A 52 1.70 -8.44 16.16
N ILE A 53 1.39 -7.20 16.53
CA ILE A 53 2.38 -6.13 16.73
C ILE A 53 3.29 -6.45 17.92
N LEU A 54 2.75 -7.08 18.97
CA LEU A 54 3.49 -7.41 20.20
C LEU A 54 4.26 -8.74 20.14
N ARG A 55 4.31 -9.41 18.97
CA ARG A 55 5.18 -10.60 18.83
C ARG A 55 6.64 -10.15 18.70
N ALA A 56 7.43 -10.48 19.72
CA ALA A 56 8.90 -10.36 19.69
C ALA A 56 9.54 -11.42 18.79
#